data_AF-A0A259DE09-F1
#
_entry.id   AF-A0A259DE09-F1
#
_cell.length_a   1.000
_cell.length_b   1.000
_cell.length_c   1.000
_cell.angle_alpha   90.00
_cell.angle_beta   90.00
_cell.angle_gamma   90.00
#
_symmetry.space_group_name_H-M   'P 1'
#
loop_
_entity.id
_entity.type
_entity.pdbx_description
1 polymer ?
#
loop_
_entity_poly.entity_id
_entity_poly.type
_entity_poly.pdbx_seq_one_letter_code
_entity_poly.pdbx_strand_id
1 'polypeptide(L)'
;GYELDLYQDEAEGYYLNLSAPQPCWFVMWRLEEDIERYIDAQSIELAKSEATIAVPHRISVSYNEAGRLLDGGESVDNIPLSTEHASWLQEYVNEHYRPEPKKRHRPESFKGANRGVED
;
A
#
# COMPACT_ATOMS: atom_id res chain seq x y z
N GLY A 1 -1.08 -12.96 16.21
CA GLY A 1 -1.45 -12.45 14.87
C GLY A 1 -0.92 -11.04 14.72
N TYR A 2 -1.14 -10.42 13.56
CA TYR A 2 -0.80 -9.01 13.32
C TYR A 2 -2.03 -8.14 13.51
N GLU A 3 -1.82 -6.92 13.98
CA GLU A 3 -2.85 -5.88 14.12
C GLU A 3 -2.72 -4.90 12.93
N LEU A 4 -3.87 -4.38 12.48
CA LEU A 4 -3.93 -3.41 11.39
C LEU A 4 -4.74 -2.21 11.87
N ASP A 5 -4.09 -1.05 11.87
CA ASP A 5 -4.73 0.24 12.12
C ASP A 5 -4.91 0.99 10.80
N LEU A 6 -6.08 1.60 10.61
CA LEU A 6 -6.36 2.48 9.48
C LEU A 6 -6.37 3.94 9.93
N TYR A 7 -5.75 4.80 9.12
CA TYR A 7 -5.62 6.23 9.39
C TYR A 7 -6.20 7.04 8.23
N GLN A 8 -6.84 8.17 8.53
CA GLN A 8 -7.55 8.97 7.51
C GLN A 8 -6.60 9.65 6.51
N ASP A 9 -5.41 10.03 6.97
CA ASP A 9 -4.35 10.61 6.13
C ASP A 9 -3.77 9.61 5.12
N GLU A 10 -3.93 8.30 5.36
CA GLU A 10 -3.56 7.22 4.45
C GLU A 10 -4.70 6.78 3.51
N ALA A 11 -5.86 7.43 3.55
CA ALA A 11 -7.04 7.03 2.77
C ALA A 11 -6.80 7.01 1.25
N GLU A 12 -5.96 7.91 0.73
CA GLU A 12 -5.54 7.86 -0.67
C GLU A 12 -4.72 6.60 -0.98
N GLY A 13 -3.82 6.20 -0.10
CA GLY A 13 -3.01 4.98 -0.26
C GLY A 13 -3.86 3.71 -0.27
N TYR A 14 -4.91 3.66 0.55
CA TYR A 14 -5.89 2.57 0.52
C TYR A 14 -6.71 2.54 -0.77
N TYR A 15 -7.15 3.72 -1.24
CA TYR A 15 -7.84 3.84 -2.53
C TYR A 15 -6.96 3.38 -3.71
N LEU A 16 -5.67 3.74 -3.70
CA LEU A 16 -4.72 3.33 -4.72
C LEU A 16 -4.54 1.80 -4.74
N ASN A 17 -4.48 1.17 -3.57
CA ASN A 17 -4.42 -0.29 -3.46
C ASN A 17 -5.68 -0.95 -4.04
N LEU A 18 -6.87 -0.48 -3.66
CA LEU A 18 -8.14 -0.99 -4.20
C LEU A 18 -8.32 -0.75 -5.71
N SER A 19 -7.71 0.31 -6.24
CA SER A 19 -7.75 0.65 -7.66
C SER A 19 -6.75 -0.15 -8.50
N ALA A 20 -5.83 -0.88 -7.87
CA ALA A 20 -4.85 -1.71 -8.56
C ALA A 20 -5.53 -2.95 -9.18
N PRO A 21 -4.93 -3.58 -10.23
CA PRO A 21 -5.49 -4.79 -10.83
C PRO A 21 -5.69 -5.95 -9.85
N GLN A 22 -4.85 -6.03 -8.82
CA GLN A 22 -4.96 -6.97 -7.71
C GLN A 22 -4.65 -6.23 -6.40
N PRO A 23 -5.67 -5.85 -5.61
CA PRO A 23 -5.47 -5.32 -4.27
C PRO A 23 -4.76 -6.34 -3.39
N CYS A 24 -3.83 -5.88 -2.56
CA CYS A 24 -2.99 -6.77 -1.74
C CYS A 24 -2.73 -6.25 -0.33
N TRP A 25 -2.41 -7.17 0.57
CA TRP A 25 -1.64 -6.91 1.78
C TRP A 25 -0.20 -6.65 1.40
N PHE A 26 0.38 -5.60 1.97
CA PHE A 26 1.81 -5.36 1.98
C PHE A 26 2.39 -5.92 3.27
N VAL A 27 3.22 -6.94 3.15
CA VAL A 27 3.82 -7.64 4.28
C VAL A 27 5.30 -7.26 4.34
N MET A 28 5.66 -6.42 5.30
CA MET A 28 7.06 -6.11 5.57
C MET A 28 7.67 -7.21 6.41
N TRP A 29 8.84 -7.69 6.00
CA TRP A 29 9.56 -8.77 6.67
C TRP A 29 11.06 -8.50 6.70
N ARG A 30 11.77 -9.22 7.58
CA ARG A 30 13.24 -9.20 7.66
C ARG A 30 13.79 -10.62 7.80
N LEU A 31 15.05 -10.79 7.41
CA LEU A 31 15.79 -12.01 7.73
C LEU A 31 16.23 -11.95 9.18
N GLU A 32 15.80 -12.93 9.96
CA GLU A 32 16.13 -13.06 11.38
C GLU A 32 17.02 -14.28 11.58
N GLU A 33 18.10 -14.11 12.36
CA GLU A 33 19.06 -15.17 12.70
C GLU A 33 18.65 -15.95 13.95
N ASP A 34 17.90 -15.31 14.86
CA ASP A 34 17.40 -15.95 16.10
C ASP A 34 16.12 -16.77 15.82
N ILE A 35 16.28 -17.82 15.00
CA ILE A 35 15.18 -18.65 14.50
C ILE A 35 14.33 -19.22 15.65
N GLU A 36 14.97 -19.64 16.75
CA GLU A 36 14.32 -20.28 17.91
C GLU A 36 13.29 -19.36 18.58
N ARG A 37 13.41 -18.04 18.43
CA ARG A 37 12.44 -17.05 18.91
C ARG A 37 11.11 -17.11 18.18
N TYR A 38 11.11 -17.53 16.91
CA TYR A 38 9.98 -17.35 15.99
C TYR A 38 9.25 -18.65 15.64
N ILE A 39 9.83 -19.81 15.95
CA ILE A 39 9.23 -21.12 15.62
C ILE A 39 9.13 -22.01 16.86
N ASP A 40 8.18 -22.95 16.85
CA ASP A 40 8.03 -23.89 17.96
C ASP A 40 9.16 -24.93 18.01
N ALA A 41 9.32 -25.57 19.17
CA ALA A 41 10.37 -26.56 19.40
C ALA A 41 10.34 -27.75 18.43
N GLN A 42 9.18 -28.09 17.86
CA GLN A 42 9.04 -29.19 16.91
C GLN A 42 9.55 -28.78 15.51
N SER A 43 9.50 -27.48 15.19
CA SER A 43 9.93 -26.90 13.93
C SER A 43 11.42 -26.56 13.90
N ILE A 44 12.07 -26.45 15.07
CA ILE A 44 13.51 -26.13 15.18
C ILE A 44 14.36 -27.12 14.39
N GLU A 45 14.14 -28.43 14.54
CA GLU A 45 14.94 -29.44 13.83
C GLU A 45 14.83 -29.33 12.31
N LEU A 46 13.68 -28.88 11.78
CA LEU A 46 13.48 -28.67 10.35
C LEU A 46 14.16 -27.38 9.86
N ALA A 47 14.25 -26.35 10.72
CA ALA A 47 14.86 -25.07 10.39
C ALA A 47 16.39 -25.05 10.54
N LYS A 48 16.98 -26.01 11.27
CA LYS A 48 18.43 -26.09 11.54
C LYS A 48 19.35 -26.12 10.30
N SER A 49 18.82 -26.36 9.10
CA SER A 49 19.62 -26.30 7.87
C SER A 49 19.85 -24.87 7.35
N GLU A 50 19.04 -23.91 7.76
CA GLU A 50 19.11 -22.51 7.32
C GLU A 50 19.56 -21.60 8.46
N ALA A 51 20.42 -20.62 8.14
CA ALA A 51 20.95 -19.69 9.15
C ALA A 51 20.00 -18.52 9.46
N THR A 52 19.02 -18.27 8.59
CA THR A 52 18.04 -17.17 8.74
C THR A 52 16.67 -17.59 8.24
N ILE A 53 15.63 -16.96 8.76
CA ILE A 53 14.26 -17.08 8.24
C ILE A 53 13.66 -15.71 7.95
N ALA A 54 12.77 -15.62 6.95
CA ALA A 54 11.99 -14.42 6.70
C ALA A 54 10.85 -14.32 7.72
N VAL A 55 10.90 -13.31 8.58
CA VAL A 55 9.90 -13.07 9.61
C VAL A 55 9.12 -11.81 9.27
N PRO A 56 7.78 -11.87 9.17
CA PRO A 56 6.99 -10.67 9.00
C PRO A 56 7.01 -9.81 10.27
N HIS A 57 7.16 -8.51 10.12
CA HIS A 57 7.14 -7.54 11.22
C HIS A 57 5.94 -6.60 11.17
N ARG A 58 5.43 -6.31 9.97
CA ARG A 58 4.34 -5.34 9.80
C ARG A 58 3.47 -5.72 8.60
N ILE A 59 2.18 -5.46 8.73
CA ILE A 59 1.23 -5.52 7.63
C ILE A 59 0.69 -4.12 7.34
N SER A 60 0.38 -3.84 6.07
CA SER A 60 -0.31 -2.62 5.64
C SER A 60 -1.20 -2.92 4.43
N VAL A 61 -2.17 -2.04 4.21
CA VAL A 61 -2.98 -1.97 2.98
C VAL A 61 -2.86 -0.62 2.28
N SER A 62 -1.99 0.27 2.74
CA SER A 62 -1.69 1.54 2.08
C SER A 62 -0.56 1.36 1.06
N TYR A 63 -0.84 1.72 -0.19
CA TYR A 63 0.17 1.77 -1.24
C TYR A 63 1.28 2.78 -0.92
N ASN A 64 0.94 3.91 -0.29
CA ASN A 64 1.90 4.96 0.06
C ASN A 64 2.82 4.50 1.19
N GLU A 65 2.27 3.83 2.20
CA GLU A 65 3.05 3.26 3.30
C GLU A 65 4.01 2.18 2.81
N ALA A 66 3.54 1.28 1.93
CA ALA A 66 4.39 0.28 1.30
C ALA A 66 5.55 0.91 0.52
N GLY A 67 5.28 1.98 -0.25
CA GLY A 67 6.32 2.76 -0.92
C GLY A 67 7.36 3.32 0.05
N ARG A 68 6.92 3.94 1.16
CA ARG A 68 7.84 4.47 2.18
C ARG A 68 8.69 3.38 2.86
N LEU A 69 8.15 2.18 3.05
CA LEU A 69 8.89 1.05 3.60
C LEU A 69 9.99 0.59 2.61
N LEU A 70 9.65 0.47 1.33
CA LEU A 70 10.60 0.12 0.27
C LEU A 70 11.70 1.20 0.12
N ASP A 71 11.33 2.47 0.13
CA ASP A 71 12.28 3.59 0.10
C ASP A 71 13.21 3.60 1.33
N GLY A 72 12.72 3.08 2.46
CA GLY A 72 13.49 2.86 3.69
C GLY A 72 14.41 1.63 3.64
N GLY A 73 14.38 0.84 2.56
CA GLY A 73 15.20 -0.36 2.39
C GLY A 73 14.63 -1.62 3.04
N GLU A 74 13.36 -1.61 3.46
CA GLU A 74 12.70 -2.80 4.00
C GLU A 74 12.27 -3.77 2.88
N SER A 75 12.22 -5.07 3.20
CA SER A 75 11.62 -6.07 2.31
C SER A 75 10.10 -6.05 2.45
N VAL A 76 9.38 -5.94 1.34
CA VAL A 76 7.90 -5.94 1.32
C VAL A 76 7.39 -6.87 0.23
N ASP A 77 6.56 -7.84 0.62
CA ASP A 77 5.87 -8.73 -0.31
C ASP A 77 4.37 -8.44 -0.40
N ASN A 78 3.79 -8.76 -1.57
CA ASN A 78 2.38 -8.55 -1.86
C ASN A 78 1.61 -9.87 -1.75
N ILE A 79 0.61 -9.92 -0.86
CA ILE A 79 -0.32 -11.04 -0.73
C ILE A 79 -1.72 -10.58 -1.15
N PRO A 80 -2.37 -11.20 -2.15
CA PRO A 80 -3.69 -10.75 -2.61
C PRO A 80 -4.71 -10.63 -1.47
N LEU A 81 -5.48 -9.54 -1.46
CA LEU A 81 -6.63 -9.42 -0.57
C LEU A 81 -7.69 -10.44 -0.99
N SER A 82 -8.32 -11.05 0.00
CA SER A 82 -9.57 -11.75 -0.24
C SER A 82 -10.66 -10.73 -0.60
N THR A 83 -11.73 -11.19 -1.25
CA THR A 83 -12.88 -10.34 -1.58
C THR A 83 -13.49 -9.69 -0.33
N GLU A 84 -13.53 -10.42 0.78
CA GLU A 84 -14.03 -9.92 2.07
C GLU A 84 -13.16 -8.76 2.60
N HIS A 85 -11.83 -8.93 2.64
CA HIS A 85 -10.93 -7.87 3.10
C HIS A 85 -10.94 -6.65 2.18
N ALA A 86 -11.03 -6.86 0.85
CA ALA A 86 -11.14 -5.77 -0.10
C ALA A 86 -12.46 -5.00 0.08
N SER A 87 -13.58 -5.69 0.33
CA SER A 87 -14.87 -5.06 0.62
C SER A 87 -14.82 -4.22 1.89
N TRP A 88 -14.23 -4.76 2.97
CA TRP A 88 -14.06 -4.04 4.22
C TRP A 88 -13.21 -2.77 4.06
N LEU A 89 -12.09 -2.86 3.34
CA LEU A 89 -11.25 -1.69 3.05
C LEU A 89 -11.97 -0.67 2.16
N GLN A 90 -12.80 -1.14 1.22
CA GLN A 90 -13.60 -0.29 0.35
C GLN A 90 -14.63 0.53 1.13
N GLU A 91 -15.26 -0.05 2.17
CA GLU A 91 -16.17 0.68 3.05
C GLU A 91 -15.45 1.83 3.77
N TYR A 92 -14.28 1.56 4.35
CA TYR A 92 -13.46 2.59 4.99
C TYR A 92 -13.06 3.70 4.01
N VAL A 93 -12.61 3.34 2.81
CA VAL A 93 -12.24 4.31 1.76
C VAL A 93 -13.44 5.15 1.33
N ASN A 94 -14.62 4.55 1.17
CA ASN A 94 -15.83 5.28 0.79
C ASN A 94 -16.22 6.34 1.83
N GLU A 95 -15.99 6.05 3.10
CA GLU A 95 -16.27 6.95 4.22
C GLU A 95 -15.25 8.09 4.29
N HIS A 96 -13.95 7.77 4.22
CA HIS A 96 -12.88 8.69 4.58
C HIS A 96 -12.14 9.33 3.41
N TYR A 97 -12.12 8.71 2.23
CA TYR A 97 -11.43 9.28 1.07
C TYR A 97 -12.34 10.26 0.31
N ARG A 98 -11.85 11.50 0.18
CA ARG A 98 -12.46 12.56 -0.63
C ARG A 98 -11.40 13.10 -1.59
N PRO A 99 -11.32 12.60 -2.84
CA PRO A 99 -10.31 13.05 -3.77
C PRO A 99 -10.47 14.55 -4.03
N GLU A 100 -9.36 15.29 -4.03
CA GLU A 100 -9.40 16.69 -4.39
C GLU A 100 -9.91 16.85 -5.83
N PRO A 101 -10.89 17.74 -6.07
CA PRO A 101 -11.37 17.99 -7.42
C PRO A 101 -10.23 18.56 -8.26
N LYS A 102 -9.72 17.78 -9.22
CA LYS A 102 -8.71 18.24 -10.17
C LYS A 102 -9.20 19.51 -10.89
N LYS A 103 -8.64 20.66 -10.54
CA LYS A 103 -8.89 21.92 -11.26
C LYS A 103 -8.28 21.79 -12.65
N ARG A 104 -9.13 21.71 -13.68
CA ARG A 104 -8.70 21.78 -15.08
C ARG A 104 -8.01 23.12 -15.31
N HIS A 105 -6.69 23.11 -15.42
CA HIS A 105 -5.93 24.27 -15.83
C HIS A 105 -6.22 24.52 -17.32
N ARG A 106 -7.06 25.50 -17.63
CA ARG A 106 -7.24 25.94 -19.02
C ARG A 106 -5.94 26.61 -19.46
N PRO A 107 -5.33 26.22 -20.59
CA PRO A 107 -4.15 26.92 -21.11
C PRO A 107 -4.46 28.41 -21.31
N GLU A 108 -3.58 29.29 -20.85
CA GLU A 108 -3.71 30.75 -21.04
C GLU A 108 -3.68 31.18 -22.51
N SER A 109 -3.28 30.28 -23.42
CA SER A 109 -3.22 30.51 -24.86
C SER A 109 -4.59 30.69 -25.56
N PHE A 110 -5.71 30.61 -24.83
CA PHE A 110 -7.05 30.88 -25.38
C PHE A 110 -7.48 32.37 -25.32
N LYS A 111 -6.64 33.30 -24.84
CA LYS A 111 -6.96 34.74 -24.74
C LYS A 111 -6.39 35.61 -25.89
N GLY A 112 -6.23 35.07 -27.11
CA GLY A 112 -5.52 35.80 -28.18
C GLY A 112 -6.16 35.86 -29.56
N ALA A 113 -7.16 35.03 -29.90
CA ALA A 113 -7.70 35.01 -31.26
C ALA A 113 -8.87 35.99 -31.43
N ASN A 114 -8.63 37.29 -31.20
CA ASN A 114 -9.52 38.32 -31.72
C ASN A 114 -9.09 38.58 -33.17
N ARG A 115 -9.65 37.83 -34.14
CA ARG A 115 -9.54 38.19 -35.55
C ARG A 115 -10.39 39.43 -35.75
N GLY A 116 -9.75 40.59 -35.81
CA GLY A 116 -10.37 41.80 -36.33
C GLY A 116 -10.93 41.49 -37.71
N VAL A 117 -12.23 41.74 -37.88
CA VAL A 117 -12.84 41.83 -39.19
C VAL A 117 -12.45 43.21 -39.70
N GLU A 118 -11.49 43.28 -40.62
CA GLU A 118 -11.23 44.51 -41.37
C GLU A 118 -12.25 44.61 -42.52
N ASP A 119 -12.94 45.75 -42.56
CA ASP A 119 -13.82 46.25 -43.63
C ASP A 119 -13.05 46.52 -44.94
#